data_AF-A0A9X0CQ86-F1
#
_entry.id   AF-A0A9X0CQ86-F1
#
_cell.length_a   1.000
_cell.length_b   1.000
_cell.length_c   1.000
_cell.angle_alpha   90.00
_cell.angle_beta   90.00
_cell.angle_gamma   90.00
#
_symmetry.space_group_name_H-M   'P 1'
#
loop_
_entity.id
_entity.type
_entity.pdbx_description
1 polymer ?
#
loop_
_entity_poly.entity_id
_entity_poly.type
_entity_poly.pdbx_seq_one_letter_code
_entity_poly.pdbx_strand_id
1 'polypeptide(L)'
;MQESKFYKLEDKSLIGNVTATRQVQDFLDCSFLCLEHGPFACLSFNVGKTNNNGYYTCELSNSERYLEPHRIQQRASYDYYGMTTESILRLLPCASSPCKYGATCIHGRRMGEFSCQCGVEVTVLPFIDDKCNVGK
;
A
#
# COMPACT_ATOMS: atom_id res chain seq x y z
N MET A 1 3.93 5.29 23.95
CA MET A 1 3.57 4.04 23.24
C MET A 1 3.05 4.47 21.89
N GLN A 2 3.87 4.37 20.85
CA GLN A 2 3.47 4.74 19.49
C GLN A 2 2.63 3.59 18.93
N GLU A 3 1.34 3.82 18.66
CA GLU A 3 0.51 2.82 17.98
C GLU A 3 1.21 2.43 16.67
N SER A 4 1.50 1.13 16.51
CA SER A 4 2.21 0.62 15.35
C SER A 4 1.40 0.94 14.09
N LYS A 5 1.99 1.68 13.14
CA LYS A 5 1.37 2.02 11.83
C LYS A 5 0.97 0.80 11.00
N PHE A 6 1.42 -0.40 11.39
CA PHE A 6 1.18 -1.64 10.67
C PHE A 6 0.33 -2.59 11.51
N TYR A 7 -0.71 -3.16 10.90
CA TYR A 7 -1.47 -4.28 11.45
C TYR A 7 -0.78 -5.61 11.10
N LYS A 8 -0.95 -6.62 11.96
CA LYS A 8 -0.34 -7.94 11.80
C LYS A 8 -1.37 -8.97 11.32
N LEU A 9 -0.97 -9.87 10.42
CA LEU A 9 -1.64 -11.16 10.20
C LEU A 9 -0.64 -12.30 10.47
N GLU A 10 -1.00 -13.20 11.37
CA GLU A 10 -0.11 -14.29 11.79
C GLU A 10 -0.04 -15.43 10.78
N ASP A 11 1.14 -16.05 10.66
CA ASP A 11 1.43 -17.18 9.76
C ASP A 11 1.02 -16.93 8.30
N LYS A 12 1.15 -15.67 7.87
CA LYS A 12 0.82 -15.21 6.52
C LYS A 12 1.94 -14.39 5.91
N SER A 13 1.95 -14.35 4.59
CA SER A 13 2.84 -13.47 3.82
C SER A 13 2.17 -12.99 2.56
N LEU A 14 2.51 -11.77 2.13
CA LEU A 14 2.22 -11.30 0.79
C LEU A 14 3.33 -11.81 -0.14
N ILE A 15 2.96 -12.64 -1.12
CA ILE A 15 3.93 -13.33 -1.97
C ILE A 15 4.26 -12.50 -3.21
N GLY A 16 5.56 -12.25 -3.43
CA GLY A 16 6.13 -11.45 -4.52
C GLY A 16 5.96 -9.93 -4.30
N ASN A 17 6.36 -9.11 -5.28
CA ASN A 17 6.52 -7.65 -5.10
C ASN A 17 7.48 -7.28 -3.96
N VAL A 18 8.38 -8.21 -3.61
CA VAL A 18 9.43 -7.98 -2.63
C VAL A 18 10.46 -7.05 -3.28
N THR A 19 10.64 -5.87 -2.69
CA THR A 19 11.59 -4.86 -3.14
C THR A 19 12.95 -5.02 -2.49
N ALA A 20 13.00 -5.55 -1.26
CA ALA A 20 14.23 -5.83 -0.55
C ALA A 20 14.05 -6.94 0.49
N THR A 21 15.13 -7.66 0.77
CA THR A 21 15.20 -8.61 1.88
C THR A 21 16.37 -8.25 2.80
N ARG A 22 16.13 -8.16 4.11
CA ARG A 22 17.12 -7.81 5.13
C ARG A 22 17.05 -8.76 6.31
N GLN A 23 18.16 -8.93 7.01
CA GLN A 23 18.18 -9.56 8.33
C GLN A 23 18.07 -8.45 9.38
N VAL A 24 17.17 -8.62 10.34
CA VAL A 24 16.83 -7.62 11.36
C VAL A 24 16.73 -8.28 12.74
N GLN A 25 16.83 -7.51 13.83
CA GLN A 25 16.76 -8.08 15.18
C GLN A 25 15.32 -8.41 15.59
N ASP A 26 14.36 -7.61 15.14
CA ASP A 26 12.94 -7.82 15.41
C ASP A 26 12.04 -7.16 14.34
N PHE A 27 10.72 -7.18 14.59
CA PHE A 27 9.75 -6.58 13.68
C PHE A 27 9.79 -5.04 13.66
N LEU A 28 10.26 -4.40 14.73
CA LEU A 28 10.34 -2.93 14.82
C LEU A 28 11.39 -2.42 13.85
N ASP A 29 12.57 -3.07 13.80
CA ASP A 29 13.61 -2.79 12.81
C ASP A 29 13.06 -2.85 11.38
N CYS A 30 12.31 -3.90 11.05
CA CYS A 30 11.68 -4.06 9.73
C CYS A 30 10.67 -2.93 9.45
N SER A 31 9.89 -2.54 10.47
CA SER A 31 8.93 -1.44 10.36
C SER A 31 9.62 -0.09 10.11
N PHE A 32 10.75 0.17 10.77
CA PHE A 32 11.54 1.40 10.56
C PHE A 32 12.13 1.42 9.16
N LEU A 33 12.71 0.31 8.70
CA LEU A 33 13.22 0.20 7.33
C LEU A 33 12.11 0.47 6.30
N CYS A 34 10.91 -0.07 6.51
CA CYS A 34 9.78 0.20 5.61
C CYS A 34 9.42 1.69 5.56
N LEU A 35 9.35 2.34 6.72
CA LEU A 35 9.03 3.78 6.82
C LEU A 35 10.11 4.67 6.21
N GLU A 36 11.38 4.30 6.36
CA GLU A 36 12.53 5.02 5.79
C GLU A 36 12.55 4.92 4.26
N HIS A 37 12.29 3.74 3.71
CA HIS A 37 12.18 3.52 2.27
C HIS A 37 10.97 4.24 1.65
N GLY A 38 9.92 4.45 2.44
CA GLY A 38 8.73 5.19 2.03
C GLY A 38 7.81 4.43 1.09
N PRO A 39 6.65 5.01 0.73
CA PRO A 39 5.52 4.29 0.14
C PRO A 39 5.75 3.77 -1.29
N PHE A 40 6.73 4.31 -2.01
CA PHE A 40 7.07 3.81 -3.35
C PHE A 40 7.89 2.51 -3.31
N ALA A 41 8.58 2.25 -2.19
CA ALA A 41 9.43 1.09 -2.01
C ALA A 41 8.90 0.12 -0.94
N CYS A 42 8.10 0.62 0.01
CA CYS A 42 7.50 -0.20 1.05
C CYS A 42 6.13 0.31 1.50
N LEU A 43 5.10 -0.52 1.28
CA LEU A 43 3.74 -0.37 1.81
C LEU A 43 3.40 -1.45 2.85
N SER A 44 4.04 -2.62 2.73
CA SER A 44 3.91 -3.74 3.64
C SER A 44 5.23 -4.49 3.75
N PHE A 45 5.32 -5.41 4.71
CA PHE A 45 6.47 -6.30 4.82
C PHE A 45 6.09 -7.65 5.43
N ASN A 46 6.87 -8.68 5.12
CA ASN A 46 6.79 -9.98 5.80
C ASN A 46 7.97 -10.11 6.79
N VAL A 47 7.72 -10.70 7.96
CA VAL A 47 8.75 -11.01 8.95
C VAL A 47 8.79 -12.51 9.18
N GLY A 48 9.86 -13.16 8.76
CA GLY A 48 10.12 -14.59 8.95
C GLY A 48 11.07 -14.86 10.11
N LYS A 49 10.73 -15.81 10.99
CA LYS A 49 11.65 -16.30 12.02
C LYS A 49 12.75 -17.14 11.38
N THR A 50 14.02 -16.84 11.66
CA THR A 50 15.14 -17.71 11.27
C THR A 50 15.48 -18.66 12.43
N ASN A 51 15.68 -19.95 12.13
CA ASN A 51 15.90 -20.96 13.18
C ASN A 51 17.33 -20.98 13.73
N ASN A 52 18.30 -20.36 13.06
CA ASN A 52 19.72 -20.60 13.37
C ASN A 52 20.46 -19.45 14.09
N ASN A 53 20.05 -18.19 13.92
CA ASN A 53 20.90 -17.05 14.35
C ASN A 53 20.18 -16.03 15.25
N GLY A 54 18.91 -16.24 15.59
CA GLY A 54 18.12 -15.27 16.39
C GLY A 54 17.68 -14.00 15.65
N TYR A 55 18.06 -13.84 14.38
CA TYR A 55 17.61 -12.75 13.51
C TYR A 55 16.30 -13.10 12.79
N TYR A 56 15.58 -12.09 12.34
CA TYR A 56 14.40 -12.24 11.50
C TYR A 56 14.72 -11.86 10.06
N THR A 57 14.08 -12.56 9.13
CA THR A 57 14.09 -12.19 7.71
C THR A 57 12.97 -11.18 7.48
N CYS A 58 13.34 -9.96 7.10
CA CYS A 58 12.44 -8.87 6.75
C CYS A 58 12.35 -8.76 5.23
N GLU A 59 11.17 -9.01 4.65
CA GLU A 59 10.89 -8.84 3.22
C GLU A 59 10.03 -7.59 3.02
N LEU A 60 10.61 -6.50 2.53
CA LEU A 60 9.88 -5.26 2.21
C LEU A 60 9.13 -5.40 0.88
N SER A 61 7.94 -4.82 0.78
CA SER A 61 7.09 -4.91 -0.41
C SER A 61 6.50 -3.55 -0.78
N ASN A 62 6.56 -3.18 -2.05
CA ASN A 62 5.88 -1.99 -2.59
C ASN A 62 4.40 -2.23 -2.90
N SER A 63 3.84 -3.35 -2.46
CA SER A 63 2.42 -3.67 -2.53
C SER A 63 1.83 -3.90 -1.14
N GLU A 64 0.52 -4.03 -1.06
CA GLU A 64 -0.25 -4.26 0.17
C GLU A 64 -1.44 -5.17 -0.14
N ARG A 65 -1.86 -5.95 0.87
CA ARG A 65 -3.04 -6.83 0.85
C ARG A 65 -4.31 -6.14 0.33
N TYR A 66 -4.58 -4.89 0.68
CA TYR A 66 -5.76 -4.18 0.14
C TYR A 66 -5.73 -4.10 -1.40
N LEU A 67 -4.55 -3.91 -1.99
CA LEU A 67 -4.37 -3.81 -3.44
C LEU A 67 -4.38 -5.20 -4.10
N GLU A 68 -3.78 -6.20 -3.45
CA GLU A 68 -3.61 -7.54 -4.00
C GLU A 68 -4.02 -8.65 -3.00
N PRO A 69 -5.30 -8.73 -2.60
CA PRO A 69 -5.73 -9.61 -1.51
C PRO A 69 -5.50 -11.10 -1.82
N HIS A 70 -5.50 -11.47 -3.11
CA HIS A 70 -5.27 -12.84 -3.58
C HIS A 70 -3.82 -13.33 -3.38
N ARG A 71 -2.86 -12.43 -3.14
CA ARG A 71 -1.45 -12.77 -2.97
C ARG A 71 -1.07 -13.06 -1.53
N ILE A 72 -1.98 -12.84 -0.59
CA ILE A 72 -1.81 -13.25 0.80
C ILE A 72 -1.96 -14.76 0.88
N GLN A 73 -0.89 -15.43 1.34
CA GLN A 73 -0.85 -16.87 1.47
C GLN A 73 -0.45 -17.28 2.89
N GLN A 74 -0.84 -18.49 3.28
CA GLN A 74 -0.37 -19.10 4.52
C GLN A 74 1.12 -19.42 4.37
N ARG A 75 1.95 -18.95 5.31
CA ARG A 75 3.38 -19.23 5.36
C ARG A 75 3.79 -19.35 6.81
N ALA A 76 3.87 -20.59 7.29
CA ALA A 76 4.26 -20.87 8.67
C ALA A 76 5.61 -20.20 8.99
N SER A 77 5.74 -19.67 10.21
CA SER A 77 6.93 -18.93 10.68
C SER A 77 7.15 -17.57 10.03
N TYR A 78 6.21 -17.09 9.21
CA TYR A 78 6.19 -15.72 8.71
C TYR A 78 4.94 -14.99 9.15
N ASP A 79 5.10 -13.75 9.58
CA ASP A 79 4.00 -12.86 9.90
C ASP A 79 3.95 -11.71 8.89
N TYR A 80 2.75 -11.34 8.47
CA TYR A 80 2.52 -10.24 7.55
C TYR A 80 2.24 -8.96 8.31
N TYR A 81 2.81 -7.84 7.86
CA TYR A 81 2.58 -6.51 8.41
C TYR A 81 2.19 -5.54 7.30
N GLY A 82 0.98 -4.99 7.38
CA GLY A 82 0.42 -4.07 6.38
C GLY A 82 -0.07 -2.76 6.98
N MET A 83 -0.15 -1.70 6.17
CA MET A 83 -0.75 -0.42 6.60
C MET A 83 -2.27 -0.46 6.49
N THR A 84 -2.97 0.31 7.33
CA THR A 84 -4.45 0.40 7.26
C THR A 84 -4.92 0.88 5.89
N THR A 85 -6.10 0.42 5.47
CA THR A 85 -6.72 0.87 4.21
C THR A 85 -6.85 2.39 4.15
N GLU A 86 -7.18 3.05 5.26
CA GLU A 86 -7.21 4.51 5.33
C GLU A 86 -5.84 5.13 5.00
N SER A 87 -4.75 4.56 5.55
CA SER A 87 -3.40 5.01 5.24
C SER A 87 -3.07 4.80 3.77
N ILE A 88 -3.39 3.63 3.22
CA ILE A 88 -3.16 3.33 1.80
C ILE A 88 -3.92 4.30 0.89
N LEU A 89 -5.19 4.59 1.17
CA LEU A 89 -5.96 5.52 0.36
C LEU A 89 -5.47 6.97 0.46
N ARG A 90 -4.86 7.36 1.60
CA ARG A 90 -4.17 8.65 1.72
C ARG A 90 -2.89 8.71 0.90
N LEU A 91 -2.16 7.60 0.76
CA LEU A 91 -0.90 7.51 -0.01
C LEU A 91 -1.15 7.35 -1.51
N LEU A 92 -2.11 6.50 -1.86
CA LEU A 92 -2.48 6.05 -3.20
C LEU A 92 -3.98 6.29 -3.44
N PRO A 93 -4.40 7.54 -3.62
CA PRO A 93 -5.81 7.92 -3.76
C PRO A 93 -6.52 7.19 -4.91
N CYS A 94 -5.82 6.93 -6.02
CA CYS A 94 -6.41 6.25 -7.17
C CYS A 94 -6.79 4.78 -6.90
N ALA A 95 -6.27 4.15 -5.83
CA ALA A 95 -6.67 2.80 -5.46
C ALA A 95 -8.17 2.70 -5.10
N SER A 96 -8.79 3.80 -4.67
CA SER A 96 -10.23 3.86 -4.39
C SER A 96 -11.11 4.13 -5.63
N SER A 97 -10.50 4.30 -6.81
CA SER A 97 -11.19 4.78 -8.02
C SER A 97 -12.05 6.04 -7.75
N PRO A 98 -11.42 7.15 -7.32
CA PRO A 98 -12.14 8.35 -6.86
C PRO A 98 -12.83 9.10 -8.00
N CYS A 99 -12.39 8.91 -9.24
CA CYS A 99 -12.94 9.57 -10.43
C CYS A 99 -14.24 8.91 -10.89
N LYS A 100 -15.27 9.72 -11.20
CA LYS A 100 -16.59 9.23 -11.62
C LYS A 100 -16.69 9.00 -13.14
N TYR A 101 -17.73 8.29 -13.55
CA TYR A 101 -18.12 8.11 -14.96
C TYR A 101 -17.03 7.50 -15.86
N GLY A 102 -16.22 6.58 -15.32
CA GLY A 102 -15.15 5.93 -16.08
C GLY A 102 -13.97 6.85 -16.40
N ALA A 103 -13.87 8.00 -15.75
CA ALA A 103 -12.70 8.88 -15.88
C ALA A 103 -11.43 8.19 -15.35
N THR A 104 -10.29 8.52 -15.97
CA THR A 104 -9.00 7.95 -15.61
C THR A 104 -8.40 8.72 -14.44
N CYS A 105 -8.05 8.03 -13.35
CA CYS A 105 -7.36 8.62 -12.21
C CYS A 105 -5.85 8.66 -12.46
N ILE A 106 -5.24 9.83 -12.30
CA ILE A 106 -3.81 10.07 -12.47
C ILE A 106 -3.25 10.48 -11.11
N HIS A 107 -2.20 9.78 -10.65
CA HIS A 107 -1.50 10.17 -9.42
C HIS A 107 -0.78 11.51 -9.63
N GLY A 108 -0.92 12.40 -8.66
CA GLY A 108 -0.24 13.69 -8.63
C GLY A 108 1.25 13.56 -8.31
N ARG A 109 1.95 14.70 -8.30
CA ARG A 109 3.39 14.73 -8.01
C ARG A 109 3.69 14.53 -6.53
N ARG A 110 2.78 14.93 -5.63
CA ARG A 110 2.92 14.70 -4.19
C ARG A 110 2.05 13.53 -3.76
N MET A 111 2.46 12.90 -2.66
CA MET A 111 1.68 11.84 -2.02
C MET A 111 0.28 12.33 -1.67
N GLY A 112 -0.73 11.54 -2.01
CA GLY A 112 -2.14 11.88 -1.78
C GLY A 112 -2.76 12.83 -2.80
N GLU A 113 -1.98 13.43 -3.70
CA GLU A 113 -2.53 14.20 -4.81
C GLU A 113 -2.98 13.26 -5.94
N PHE A 114 -4.10 13.60 -6.57
CA PHE A 114 -4.56 12.96 -7.81
C PHE A 114 -5.34 13.96 -8.66
N SER A 115 -5.44 13.67 -9.95
CA SER A 115 -6.33 14.36 -10.88
C SER A 115 -7.15 13.35 -11.67
N CYS A 116 -8.33 13.77 -12.10
CA CYS A 116 -9.19 12.97 -12.96
C CYS A 116 -9.14 13.50 -14.39
N GLN A 117 -8.81 12.62 -15.34
CA GLN A 117 -8.97 12.89 -16.75
C GLN A 117 -10.36 12.42 -17.19
N CYS A 118 -11.31 13.37 -17.25
CA CYS A 118 -12.67 13.10 -17.71
C CYS A 118 -12.68 12.80 -19.22
N GLY A 119 -13.46 11.79 -19.63
CA GLY A 119 -13.63 11.43 -21.04
C GLY A 119 -14.43 12.47 -21.83
N VAL A 120 -14.26 12.45 -23.16
CA VAL A 120 -14.83 13.43 -24.10
C VAL A 120 -16.36 13.46 -24.09
N GLU A 121 -17.04 12.36 -23.74
CA GLU A 121 -18.52 12.32 -23.66
C GLU A 121 -19.14 13.26 -22.61
N VAL A 122 -18.33 13.82 -21.69
CA VAL A 122 -18.81 14.77 -20.69
C VAL A 122 -18.54 16.23 -21.09
N THR A 123 -17.76 16.51 -22.15
CA THR A 123 -17.35 17.89 -22.53
C THR A 123 -18.49 18.85 -22.92
N VAL A 124 -19.74 18.38 -23.00
CA VAL A 124 -20.92 19.20 -23.31
C VAL A 124 -21.59 19.77 -22.05
N LEU A 125 -21.10 19.47 -20.85
CA LEU A 125 -21.65 19.98 -19.60
C LEU A 125 -20.71 21.03 -18.98
N PRO A 126 -21.07 22.33 -18.96
CA PRO A 126 -20.22 23.41 -18.42
C PRO A 126 -20.01 23.38 -16.90
N PHE A 127 -20.45 22.32 -16.20
CA PHE A 127 -20.47 22.20 -14.74
C PHE A 127 -19.79 20.91 -14.25
N ILE A 128 -18.59 20.62 -14.75
CA ILE A 128 -17.82 19.44 -14.33
C ILE A 128 -16.68 19.88 -13.42
N ASP A 129 -16.66 19.36 -12.19
CA ASP A 129 -15.56 19.62 -11.25
C ASP A 129 -14.33 18.72 -11.53
N ASP A 130 -13.27 18.92 -10.74
CA ASP A 130 -12.00 18.20 -10.80
C ASP A 130 -12.10 16.69 -10.49
N LYS A 131 -13.27 16.21 -10.03
CA LYS A 131 -13.60 14.80 -9.81
C LYS A 131 -14.58 14.24 -10.84
N CYS A 132 -14.85 15.01 -11.88
CA CYS A 132 -15.85 14.75 -12.90
C CYS A 132 -17.30 14.70 -12.36
N ASN A 133 -17.62 15.38 -11.25
CA ASN A 133 -19.01 15.52 -10.81
C ASN A 133 -19.73 16.52 -11.71
N VAL A 134 -20.92 16.15 -12.17
CA VAL A 134 -21.82 17.06 -12.88
C VAL A 134 -22.62 17.85 -11.84
N GLY A 135 -22.31 19.12 -11.69
CA GLY A 135 -23.12 20.07 -10.93
C GLY A 135 -24.46 20.33 -11.65
N LYS A 136 -25.53 20.53 -10.87
CA LYS A 136 -26.79 21.08 -11.37
C LYS A 136 -26.72 22.59 -11.45
#